data_AF-A0A8J3G040-F1
#
_entry.id   AF-A0A8J3G040-F1
#
_cell.length_a   1.000
_cell.length_b   1.000
_cell.length_c   1.000
_cell.angle_alpha   90.00
_cell.angle_beta   90.00
_cell.angle_gamma   90.00
#
_symmetry.space_group_name_H-M   'P 1'
#
loop_
_entity.id
_entity.type
_entity.pdbx_description
1 polymer ?
#
loop_
_entity_poly.entity_id
_entity_poly.type
_entity_poly.pdbx_seq_one_letter_code
_entity_poly.pdbx_strand_id
1 'polypeptide(L)'
;MKIHEYQGKEILKKYGVPVPRAIPAFSVDESIKAAEALGGSVWVVKAQIHAGGRGKGGGVKVAKSMDELKKYATEILGMQLITHQTGSAGQKVRRLLIEEGADIQKEYYLGMVVDRGTQKICIMASSEGGMDIEHVAEHTPELIHKAFVAPAEGLSDVVADDLSRKMGIPEASVEGARVALQGLFKAFIETDADLAEINPLITTGDGRVVALDAKMNFDSNALFRHPEIVEMRDLDEEDPAEIEASKFDLAYISLDGNIGCLVNGAGLAMATMDTIKLYGGEPANFLDVGGGATAEKVTEAFKIMLKNPDLKAILVNIFGGIMRCDVIAEGVIAAAKQVQLQVPLVVRMKGTNEDLGKKMLAESGLPIISADSMAEAAEKVVTATGGTVPDHLKADASSARLAEQADGFNAVAIGVGAAAVAAVEGLSNVTQAVTDKSSTMLGLTAGIAADGVSAVVSGVSAGVNAVGEVAADAAGAVIDVVVDAADVVGDVGAKAYDAVVTGAEKIVDGTAASSAYDTVVDGAEKVIGGVGDVVSGAASTVADVAGAVVETASETLDNIGDGVAAAGKGAVAVGASAVGLAGATAEKAAGGVAGFLKRFWWLILLVLAFAVYLAAK
;
A
#
# COMPACT_ATOMS: atom_id res chain seq x y z
N MET A 1 17.28 -11.93 -6.15
CA MET A 1 18.41 -12.82 -5.79
C MET A 1 19.42 -12.09 -4.90
N LYS A 2 19.93 -12.73 -3.84
CA LYS A 2 20.94 -12.15 -2.92
C LYS A 2 22.36 -12.60 -3.31
N ILE A 3 23.36 -11.83 -2.89
CA ILE A 3 24.79 -12.18 -3.01
C ILE A 3 25.54 -11.95 -1.70
N HIS A 4 26.74 -12.52 -1.58
CA HIS A 4 27.63 -12.32 -0.44
C HIS A 4 28.29 -10.94 -0.43
N GLU A 5 28.74 -10.49 0.75
CA GLU A 5 29.43 -9.19 0.93
C GLU A 5 30.63 -9.05 -0.01
N TYR A 6 31.47 -10.08 -0.15
CA TYR A 6 32.64 -10.00 -1.03
C TYR A 6 32.25 -9.77 -2.50
N GLN A 7 31.12 -10.33 -2.95
CA GLN A 7 30.60 -10.13 -4.31
C GLN A 7 30.05 -8.71 -4.45
N GLY A 8 29.30 -8.24 -3.45
CA GLY A 8 28.81 -6.86 -3.40
C GLY A 8 29.95 -5.84 -3.49
N LYS A 9 31.03 -6.05 -2.72
CA LYS A 9 32.23 -5.20 -2.78
C LYS A 9 32.91 -5.20 -4.13
N GLU A 10 33.03 -6.35 -4.78
CA GLU A 10 33.59 -6.43 -6.14
C GLU A 10 32.72 -5.70 -7.17
N ILE A 11 31.39 -5.72 -7.02
CA ILE A 11 30.49 -4.90 -7.83
C ILE A 11 30.73 -3.41 -7.55
N LEU A 12 30.62 -2.98 -6.29
CA LEU A 12 30.79 -1.58 -5.89
C LEU A 12 32.13 -0.98 -6.34
N LYS A 13 33.20 -1.76 -6.26
CA LYS A 13 34.53 -1.39 -6.75
C LYS A 13 34.57 -1.09 -8.25
N LYS A 14 33.83 -1.85 -9.08
CA LYS A 14 33.70 -1.58 -10.54
C LYS A 14 33.01 -0.25 -10.82
N TYR A 15 32.14 0.19 -9.91
CA TYR A 15 31.43 1.47 -9.97
C TYR A 15 32.16 2.62 -9.25
N GLY A 16 33.41 2.41 -8.84
CA GLY A 16 34.26 3.45 -8.25
C GLY A 16 33.99 3.73 -6.77
N VAL A 17 33.17 2.92 -6.10
CA VAL A 17 32.97 3.02 -4.65
C VAL A 17 34.21 2.47 -3.94
N PRO A 18 34.88 3.24 -3.07
CA PRO A 18 36.03 2.75 -2.33
C PRO A 18 35.61 1.65 -1.35
N VAL A 19 36.27 0.50 -1.45
CA VAL A 19 36.13 -0.64 -0.53
C VAL A 19 37.52 -1.04 -0.02
N PRO A 20 37.65 -1.61 1.19
CA PRO A 20 38.92 -2.14 1.65
C PRO A 20 39.39 -3.32 0.79
N ARG A 21 40.69 -3.59 0.78
CA ARG A 21 41.21 -4.80 0.16
C ARG A 21 40.74 -6.01 0.96
N ALA A 22 40.12 -6.96 0.26
CA ALA A 22 39.64 -8.19 0.87
C ALA A 22 39.77 -9.37 -0.10
N ILE A 23 39.90 -10.58 0.44
CA ILE A 23 40.04 -11.83 -0.31
C ILE A 23 39.12 -12.88 0.32
N PRO A 24 38.20 -13.51 -0.45
CA PRO A 24 37.40 -14.61 0.06
C PRO A 24 38.27 -15.86 0.29
N ALA A 25 37.91 -16.64 1.30
CA ALA A 25 38.58 -17.89 1.65
C ALA A 25 37.56 -18.99 1.94
N PHE A 26 37.80 -20.18 1.38
CA PHE A 26 36.94 -21.37 1.52
C PHE A 26 37.53 -22.42 2.46
N SER A 27 38.70 -22.14 3.02
CA SER A 27 39.38 -22.95 4.03
C SER A 27 40.18 -22.08 4.99
N VAL A 28 40.54 -22.63 6.15
CA VAL A 28 41.42 -21.93 7.10
C VAL A 28 42.78 -21.65 6.47
N ASP A 29 43.32 -22.56 5.67
CA ASP A 29 44.61 -22.35 4.97
C ASP A 29 44.53 -21.24 3.92
N GLU A 30 43.40 -21.14 3.20
CA GLU A 30 43.15 -20.01 2.30
C GLU A 30 43.04 -18.69 3.05
N SER A 31 42.45 -18.67 4.26
CA SER A 31 42.36 -17.46 5.06
C SER A 31 43.72 -16.91 5.48
N ILE A 32 44.66 -17.81 5.78
CA ILE A 32 46.05 -17.49 6.12
C ILE A 32 46.75 -16.89 4.89
N LYS A 33 46.64 -17.56 3.73
CA LYS A 33 47.22 -17.06 2.48
C LYS A 33 46.64 -15.71 2.06
N ALA A 34 45.34 -15.51 2.27
CA ALA A 34 44.67 -14.24 2.03
C ALA A 34 45.27 -13.11 2.90
N ALA A 35 45.44 -13.36 4.20
CA ALA A 35 46.05 -12.39 5.11
C ALA A 35 47.51 -12.06 4.72
N GLU A 36 48.30 -13.07 4.35
CA GLU A 36 49.67 -12.90 3.86
C GLU A 36 49.71 -12.04 2.58
N ALA A 37 48.80 -12.27 1.63
CA ALA A 37 48.70 -11.52 0.39
C ALA A 37 48.25 -10.06 0.60
N LEU A 38 47.33 -9.83 1.55
CA LEU A 38 46.90 -8.48 1.94
C LEU A 38 48.03 -7.70 2.63
N GLY A 39 48.88 -8.41 3.38
CA GLY A 39 49.88 -7.83 4.26
C GLY A 39 49.26 -7.03 5.41
N GLY A 40 50.07 -6.25 6.11
CA GLY A 40 49.63 -5.46 7.26
C GLY A 40 49.76 -6.19 8.60
N SER A 41 49.09 -5.66 9.63
CA SER A 41 49.16 -6.17 11.00
C SER A 41 47.79 -6.37 11.65
N VAL A 42 46.71 -5.95 10.98
CA VAL A 42 45.34 -6.08 11.44
C VAL A 42 44.47 -6.55 10.28
N TRP A 43 43.67 -7.57 10.52
CA TRP A 43 42.72 -8.14 9.57
C TRP A 43 41.37 -8.33 10.23
N VAL A 44 40.32 -8.39 9.43
CA VAL A 44 38.97 -8.74 9.87
C VAL A 44 38.59 -10.06 9.21
N VAL A 45 38.18 -11.03 10.03
CA VAL A 45 37.62 -12.31 9.59
C VAL A 45 36.10 -12.21 9.64
N LYS A 46 35.44 -12.30 8.49
CA LYS A 46 33.98 -12.14 8.36
C LYS A 46 33.34 -13.39 7.77
N ALA A 47 32.33 -13.92 8.45
CA ALA A 47 31.44 -14.95 7.92
C ALA A 47 30.71 -14.41 6.69
N GLN A 48 30.67 -15.19 5.61
CA GLN A 48 29.91 -14.88 4.41
C GLN A 48 28.63 -15.71 4.41
N ILE A 49 27.52 -15.04 4.74
CA ILE A 49 26.14 -15.53 4.68
C ILE A 49 25.27 -14.38 4.17
N HIS A 50 24.09 -14.68 3.61
CA HIS A 50 23.18 -13.66 3.06
C HIS A 50 22.39 -12.86 4.12
N ALA A 51 22.56 -13.18 5.40
CA ALA A 51 21.88 -12.53 6.52
C ALA A 51 22.75 -11.47 7.21
N GLY A 52 22.13 -10.38 7.65
CA GLY A 52 22.73 -9.31 8.44
C GLY A 52 22.94 -9.69 9.92
N GLY A 53 23.49 -8.77 10.71
CA GLY A 53 23.70 -8.97 12.16
C GLY A 53 24.85 -9.92 12.54
N ARG A 54 25.73 -10.23 11.58
CA ARG A 54 26.84 -11.19 11.71
C ARG A 54 27.78 -10.88 12.87
N GLY A 55 28.07 -9.60 13.11
CA GLY A 55 28.93 -9.17 14.22
C GLY A 55 28.36 -9.54 15.60
N LYS A 56 27.06 -9.30 15.82
CA LYS A 56 26.36 -9.70 17.07
C LYS A 56 26.30 -11.23 17.23
N GLY A 57 26.20 -11.96 16.12
CA GLY A 57 26.25 -13.43 16.10
C GLY A 57 27.65 -14.05 16.24
N GLY A 58 28.70 -13.22 16.37
CA GLY A 58 30.08 -13.68 16.51
C GLY A 58 30.79 -14.04 15.19
N GLY A 59 30.15 -13.81 14.04
CA GLY A 59 30.69 -14.05 12.71
C GLY A 59 31.63 -12.97 12.19
N VAL A 60 31.94 -11.93 12.96
CA VAL A 60 32.92 -10.89 12.59
C VAL A 60 33.92 -10.72 13.73
N LYS A 61 35.22 -10.89 13.44
CA LYS A 61 36.31 -10.78 14.42
C LYS A 61 37.50 -10.02 13.86
N VAL A 62 38.08 -9.14 14.66
CA VAL A 62 39.31 -8.41 14.33
C VAL A 62 40.52 -9.18 14.87
N ALA A 63 41.43 -9.57 13.98
CA ALA A 63 42.68 -10.26 14.29
C ALA A 63 43.86 -9.27 14.21
N LYS A 64 44.72 -9.29 15.22
CA LYS A 64 45.95 -8.46 15.32
C LYS A 64 47.24 -9.28 15.14
N SER A 65 47.10 -10.55 14.78
CA SER A 65 48.21 -11.46 14.47
C SER A 65 47.72 -12.61 13.61
N MET A 66 48.65 -13.30 12.94
CA MET A 66 48.33 -14.51 12.15
C MET A 66 47.75 -15.64 13.02
N ASP A 67 48.19 -15.76 14.27
CA ASP A 67 47.66 -16.76 15.21
C ASP A 67 46.21 -16.47 15.57
N GLU A 68 45.86 -15.20 15.85
CA GLU A 68 44.48 -14.79 16.07
C GLU A 68 43.62 -15.00 14.83
N LEU A 69 44.14 -14.66 13.64
CA LEU A 69 43.42 -14.86 12.39
C LEU A 69 43.09 -16.33 12.16
N LYS A 70 44.09 -17.22 12.32
CA LYS A 70 43.90 -18.67 12.20
C LYS A 70 42.87 -19.19 13.20
N LYS A 71 42.94 -18.71 14.44
CA LYS A 71 41.98 -19.06 15.49
C LYS A 71 40.56 -18.66 15.08
N TYR A 72 40.33 -17.40 14.74
CA TYR A 72 38.99 -16.92 14.38
C TYR A 72 38.46 -17.56 13.10
N ALA A 73 39.31 -17.79 12.09
CA ALA A 73 38.91 -18.52 10.89
C ALA A 73 38.46 -19.95 11.21
N THR A 74 39.15 -20.63 12.14
CA THR A 74 38.77 -21.99 12.59
C THR A 74 37.46 -21.99 13.37
N GLU A 75 37.22 -20.97 14.20
CA GLU A 75 35.99 -20.85 14.99
C GLU A 75 34.77 -20.50 14.12
N ILE A 76 34.96 -19.65 13.10
CA ILE A 76 33.87 -19.14 12.27
C ILE A 76 33.54 -20.10 11.12
N LEU A 77 34.54 -20.68 10.45
CA LEU A 77 34.28 -21.57 9.31
C LEU A 77 33.60 -22.87 9.78
N GLY A 78 32.42 -23.15 9.23
CA GLY A 78 31.60 -24.29 9.59
C GLY A 78 30.65 -24.04 10.76
N MET A 79 30.68 -22.88 11.41
CA MET A 79 29.74 -22.53 12.47
C MET A 79 28.31 -22.42 11.95
N GLN A 80 27.32 -22.75 12.79
CA GLN A 80 25.93 -22.37 12.55
C GLN A 80 25.73 -20.95 13.08
N LEU A 81 25.78 -19.95 12.19
CA LEU A 81 25.70 -18.54 12.57
C LEU A 81 24.24 -18.14 12.75
N ILE A 82 23.86 -17.90 14.00
CA ILE A 82 22.55 -17.39 14.37
C ILE A 82 22.61 -15.87 14.43
N THR A 83 21.73 -15.23 13.67
CA THR A 83 21.49 -13.78 13.73
C THR A 83 19.98 -13.54 13.89
N HIS A 84 19.59 -12.29 14.13
CA HIS A 84 18.18 -11.92 14.17
C HIS A 84 17.45 -12.17 12.83
N GLN A 85 18.18 -12.29 11.70
CA GLN A 85 17.60 -12.52 10.36
C GLN A 85 17.59 -13.99 9.94
N THR A 86 18.36 -14.88 10.59
CA THR A 86 18.40 -16.32 10.28
C THR A 86 17.44 -17.15 11.13
N GLY A 87 16.85 -16.55 12.17
CA GLY A 87 16.09 -17.28 13.19
C GLY A 87 16.94 -18.30 13.95
N SER A 88 16.27 -19.21 14.65
CA SER A 88 16.90 -20.25 15.49
C SER A 88 17.69 -21.30 14.71
N ALA A 89 17.31 -21.54 13.45
CA ALA A 89 18.01 -22.48 12.57
C ALA A 89 19.44 -22.01 12.23
N GLY A 90 19.67 -20.68 12.17
CA GLY A 90 20.95 -20.11 11.77
C GLY A 90 21.28 -20.36 10.29
N GLN A 91 22.45 -19.91 9.85
CA GLN A 91 23.02 -20.26 8.54
C GLN A 91 24.42 -20.84 8.71
N LYS A 92 24.72 -21.94 8.01
CA LYS A 92 26.04 -22.58 8.09
C LYS A 92 27.07 -21.74 7.33
N VAL A 93 28.11 -21.29 8.02
CA VAL A 93 29.17 -20.51 7.39
C VAL A 93 30.09 -21.43 6.59
N ARG A 94 30.08 -21.27 5.26
CA ARG A 94 30.88 -22.10 4.34
C ARG A 94 32.06 -21.34 3.72
N ARG A 95 32.08 -20.02 3.87
CA ARG A 95 33.05 -19.13 3.26
C ARG A 95 33.35 -17.99 4.23
N LEU A 96 34.59 -17.51 4.19
CA LEU A 96 35.06 -16.36 4.94
C LEU A 96 35.45 -15.24 3.98
N LEU A 97 35.42 -14.00 4.46
CA LEU A 97 36.08 -12.87 3.85
C LEU A 97 37.16 -12.39 4.80
N ILE A 98 38.41 -12.35 4.30
CA ILE A 98 39.54 -11.79 5.01
C ILE A 98 39.79 -10.40 4.44
N GLU A 99 39.70 -9.39 5.29
CA GLU A 99 39.76 -7.99 4.91
C GLU A 99 40.84 -7.26 5.70
N GLU A 100 41.47 -6.25 5.10
CA GLU A 100 42.41 -5.39 5.82
C GLU A 100 41.71 -4.54 6.90
N GLY A 101 42.40 -4.26 8.01
CA GLY A 101 41.87 -3.37 9.04
C GLY A 101 41.69 -1.93 8.53
N ALA A 102 40.59 -1.28 8.94
CA ALA A 102 40.31 0.13 8.66
C ALA A 102 40.40 0.98 9.93
N ASP A 103 40.95 2.20 9.81
CA ASP A 103 41.01 3.19 10.89
C ASP A 103 39.70 3.99 10.96
N ILE A 104 38.68 3.40 11.57
CA ILE A 104 37.30 3.92 11.60
C ILE A 104 37.22 5.15 12.53
N GLN A 105 36.87 6.31 11.99
CA GLN A 105 36.54 7.51 12.78
C GLN A 105 35.06 7.58 13.10
N LYS A 106 34.22 7.35 12.09
CA LYS A 106 32.76 7.32 12.23
C LYS A 106 32.13 6.37 11.24
N GLU A 107 31.06 5.72 11.68
CA GLU A 107 30.22 4.84 10.89
C GLU A 107 28.92 5.56 10.52
N TYR A 108 28.44 5.32 9.30
CA TYR A 108 27.23 5.86 8.73
C TYR A 108 26.45 4.74 8.04
N TYR A 109 25.17 4.98 7.79
CA TYR A 109 24.32 4.07 7.01
C TYR A 109 23.98 4.70 5.67
N LEU A 110 24.06 3.91 4.60
CA LEU A 110 23.58 4.28 3.28
C LEU A 110 22.82 3.10 2.65
N GLY A 111 21.59 3.32 2.21
CA GLY A 111 20.76 2.31 1.55
C GLY A 111 19.95 2.86 0.38
N MET A 112 19.63 2.02 -0.59
CA MET A 112 18.81 2.32 -1.75
C MET A 112 17.79 1.22 -1.99
N VAL A 113 16.54 1.63 -2.24
CA VAL A 113 15.43 0.75 -2.58
C VAL A 113 14.53 1.43 -3.62
N VAL A 114 13.73 0.64 -4.34
CA VAL A 114 12.63 1.19 -5.13
C VAL A 114 11.45 1.47 -4.19
N ASP A 115 11.13 2.75 -4.00
CA ASP A 115 9.99 3.15 -3.20
C ASP A 115 8.70 3.05 -4.01
N ARG A 116 7.82 2.13 -3.59
CA ARG A 116 6.58 1.81 -4.32
C ARG A 116 5.57 2.95 -4.32
N GLY A 117 5.57 3.82 -3.30
CA GLY A 117 4.62 4.93 -3.18
C GLY A 117 4.94 6.06 -4.14
N THR A 118 6.21 6.46 -4.19
CA THR A 118 6.72 7.53 -5.06
C THR A 118 7.12 7.04 -6.44
N GLN A 119 7.27 5.72 -6.63
CA GLN A 119 7.75 5.08 -7.85
C GLN A 119 9.14 5.57 -8.27
N LYS A 120 9.97 5.92 -7.28
CA LYS A 120 11.33 6.45 -7.44
C LYS A 120 12.32 5.60 -6.65
N ILE A 121 13.61 5.80 -6.93
CA ILE A 121 14.66 5.24 -6.09
C ILE A 121 14.75 6.10 -4.84
N CYS A 122 14.52 5.49 -3.69
CA CYS A 122 14.68 6.12 -2.39
C CYS A 122 16.09 5.83 -1.87
N ILE A 123 16.88 6.89 -1.72
CA ILE A 123 18.18 6.86 -1.06
C ILE A 123 17.96 7.23 0.39
N MET A 124 18.36 6.34 1.31
CA MET A 124 18.30 6.53 2.76
C MET A 124 19.70 6.68 3.31
N ALA A 125 19.92 7.73 4.09
CA ALA A 125 21.22 8.13 4.61
C ALA A 125 21.07 8.47 6.10
N SER A 126 21.91 7.91 6.97
CA SER A 126 21.84 8.15 8.42
C SER A 126 23.21 8.25 9.08
N SER A 127 23.28 9.02 10.17
CA SER A 127 24.45 9.06 11.06
C SER A 127 24.64 7.79 11.87
N GLU A 128 23.62 6.93 11.96
CA GLU A 128 23.59 5.73 12.79
C GLU A 128 24.02 4.49 11.97
N GLY A 129 25.31 4.42 11.62
CA GLY A 129 25.90 3.23 10.98
C GLY A 129 26.22 2.10 11.96
N GLY A 130 26.41 0.89 11.43
CA GLY A 130 26.83 -0.28 12.22
C GLY A 130 25.70 -0.94 13.03
N MET A 131 24.46 -0.45 12.88
CA MET A 131 23.26 -0.99 13.54
C MET A 131 22.12 -1.26 12.54
N ASP A 132 21.06 -1.86 13.05
CA ASP A 132 19.87 -2.22 12.27
C ASP A 132 19.09 -0.96 11.91
N ILE A 133 18.88 -0.69 10.61
CA ILE A 133 18.27 0.58 10.17
C ILE A 133 16.78 0.62 10.52
N GLU A 134 16.12 -0.53 10.58
CA GLU A 134 14.74 -0.68 11.01
C GLU A 134 14.56 -0.20 12.45
N HIS A 135 15.53 -0.50 13.33
CA HIS A 135 15.52 0.00 14.71
C HIS A 135 15.63 1.53 14.77
N VAL A 136 16.49 2.12 13.95
CA VAL A 136 16.62 3.59 13.82
C VAL A 136 15.33 4.20 13.27
N ALA A 137 14.70 3.54 12.28
CA ALA A 137 13.45 4.01 11.68
C ALA A 137 12.28 4.01 12.66
N GLU A 138 12.23 3.05 13.59
CA GLU A 138 11.20 2.96 14.62
C GLU A 138 11.42 3.95 15.77
N HIS A 139 12.68 4.10 16.24
CA HIS A 139 12.97 4.82 17.48
C HIS A 139 13.45 6.25 17.29
N THR A 140 14.19 6.53 16.21
CA THR A 140 14.79 7.84 15.89
C THR A 140 14.67 8.14 14.38
N PRO A 141 13.45 8.15 13.81
CA PRO A 141 13.23 8.31 12.37
C PRO A 141 13.80 9.62 11.80
N GLU A 142 13.95 10.66 12.62
CA GLU A 142 14.53 11.95 12.26
C GLU A 142 16.00 11.87 11.84
N LEU A 143 16.72 10.80 12.24
CA LEU A 143 18.10 10.54 11.85
C LEU A 143 18.20 9.86 10.48
N ILE A 144 17.08 9.52 9.84
CA ILE A 144 17.05 8.94 8.49
C ILE A 144 16.66 10.02 7.48
N HIS A 145 17.65 10.45 6.71
CA HIS A 145 17.47 11.39 5.64
C HIS A 145 17.18 10.66 4.33
N LYS A 146 16.17 11.12 3.59
CA LYS A 146 15.71 10.48 2.36
C LYS A 146 15.81 11.42 1.18
N ALA A 147 16.20 10.90 0.02
CA ALA A 147 16.06 11.55 -1.27
C ALA A 147 15.39 10.60 -2.26
N PHE A 148 14.46 11.12 -3.06
CA PHE A 148 13.74 10.35 -4.08
C PHE A 148 14.19 10.79 -5.47
N VAL A 149 14.84 9.88 -6.19
CA VAL A 149 15.48 10.16 -7.48
C VAL A 149 14.80 9.37 -8.57
N ALA A 150 14.42 10.04 -9.67
CA ALA A 150 13.90 9.34 -10.83
C ALA A 150 15.06 8.62 -11.55
N PRO A 151 14.87 7.35 -12.00
CA PRO A 151 15.94 6.59 -12.65
C PRO A 151 16.62 7.31 -13.82
N ALA A 152 15.84 8.06 -14.61
CA ALA A 152 16.33 8.78 -15.79
C ALA A 152 17.15 10.05 -15.48
N GLU A 153 17.00 10.62 -14.27
CA GLU A 153 17.68 11.87 -13.89
C GLU A 153 19.10 11.63 -13.38
N GLY A 154 19.35 10.44 -12.81
CA GLY A 154 20.59 10.14 -12.11
C GLY A 154 20.73 10.91 -10.78
N LEU A 155 21.71 10.52 -9.97
CA LEU A 155 21.98 11.19 -8.70
C LEU A 155 22.86 12.43 -8.91
N SER A 156 22.25 13.61 -8.78
CA SER A 156 22.98 14.88 -8.91
C SER A 156 23.94 15.13 -7.76
N ASP A 157 25.00 15.87 -8.06
CA ASP A 157 26.00 16.37 -7.12
C ASP A 157 25.37 17.07 -5.91
N VAL A 158 24.38 17.94 -6.15
CA VAL A 158 23.71 18.73 -5.11
C VAL A 158 22.97 17.82 -4.12
N VAL A 159 22.27 16.79 -4.61
CA VAL A 159 21.52 15.86 -3.76
C VAL A 159 22.48 14.96 -2.96
N ALA A 160 23.52 14.44 -3.60
CA ALA A 160 24.52 13.59 -2.93
C ALA A 160 25.26 14.36 -1.82
N ASP A 161 25.59 15.62 -2.07
CA ASP A 161 26.20 16.50 -1.08
C ASP A 161 25.29 16.84 0.10
N ASP A 162 24.03 17.16 -0.18
CA ASP A 162 23.04 17.46 0.85
C ASP A 162 22.84 16.25 1.78
N LEU A 163 22.67 15.04 1.23
CA LEU A 163 22.60 13.81 2.04
C LEU A 163 23.86 13.59 2.86
N SER A 164 25.04 13.79 2.26
CA SER A 164 26.34 13.63 2.95
C SER A 164 26.46 14.57 4.16
N ARG A 165 26.10 15.84 3.98
CA ARG A 165 26.12 16.83 5.07
C ARG A 165 25.07 16.53 6.14
N LYS A 166 23.87 16.08 5.75
CA LYS A 166 22.81 15.69 6.70
C LYS A 166 23.22 14.52 7.60
N MET A 167 23.95 13.52 7.07
CA MET A 167 24.56 12.44 7.88
C MET A 167 25.65 12.95 8.85
N GLY A 168 26.12 14.18 8.68
CA GLY A 168 27.25 14.73 9.44
C GLY A 168 28.60 14.22 8.95
N ILE A 169 28.76 13.99 7.64
CA ILE A 169 30.07 13.77 7.03
C ILE A 169 30.86 15.09 7.05
N PRO A 170 32.12 15.11 7.52
CA PRO A 170 32.94 16.32 7.50
C PRO A 170 33.08 16.90 6.09
N GLU A 171 33.11 18.23 5.96
CA GLU A 171 33.14 18.90 4.65
C GLU A 171 34.30 18.42 3.76
N ALA A 172 35.47 18.14 4.34
CA ALA A 172 36.64 17.61 3.63
C ALA A 172 36.42 16.20 3.04
N SER A 173 35.43 15.46 3.53
CA SER A 173 35.08 14.10 3.10
C SER A 173 33.82 14.05 2.24
N VAL A 174 33.12 15.17 2.04
CA VAL A 174 31.86 15.24 1.27
C VAL A 174 32.08 14.81 -0.19
N GLU A 175 33.19 15.19 -0.81
CA GLU A 175 33.52 14.74 -2.17
C GLU A 175 33.66 13.21 -2.25
N GLY A 176 34.33 12.59 -1.28
CA GLY A 176 34.45 11.13 -1.20
C GLY A 176 33.10 10.44 -0.99
N ALA A 177 32.23 11.04 -0.17
CA ALA A 177 30.88 10.55 0.05
C ALA A 177 30.01 10.67 -1.21
N ARG A 178 30.14 11.76 -1.97
CA ARG A 178 29.48 11.96 -3.27
C ARG A 178 29.86 10.85 -4.25
N VAL A 179 31.16 10.52 -4.35
CA VAL A 179 31.65 9.44 -5.20
C VAL A 179 31.03 8.09 -4.78
N ALA A 180 31.01 7.78 -3.49
CA ALA A 180 30.41 6.54 -2.99
C ALA A 180 28.90 6.46 -3.28
N LEU A 181 28.16 7.55 -3.04
CA LEU A 181 26.73 7.67 -3.32
C LEU A 181 26.40 7.50 -4.80
N GLN A 182 27.12 8.20 -5.69
CA GLN A 182 26.90 8.11 -7.12
C GLN A 182 27.31 6.74 -7.68
N GLY A 183 28.40 6.16 -7.18
CA GLY A 183 28.81 4.81 -7.52
C GLY A 183 27.79 3.75 -7.10
N LEU A 184 27.26 3.85 -5.87
CA LEU A 184 26.19 2.97 -5.39
C LEU A 184 24.91 3.12 -6.22
N PHE A 185 24.52 4.36 -6.55
CA PHE A 185 23.34 4.62 -7.38
C PHE A 185 23.50 4.03 -8.79
N LYS A 186 24.68 4.23 -9.40
CA LYS A 186 24.98 3.67 -10.71
C LYS A 186 24.98 2.14 -10.69
N ALA A 187 25.57 1.53 -9.66
CA ALA A 187 25.52 0.09 -9.45
C ALA A 187 24.07 -0.39 -9.33
N PHE A 188 23.25 0.27 -8.51
CA PHE A 188 21.85 -0.07 -8.29
C PHE A 188 21.07 -0.13 -9.61
N ILE A 189 21.21 0.90 -10.45
CA ILE A 189 20.54 0.97 -11.76
C ILE A 189 21.11 -0.07 -12.76
N GLU A 190 22.42 -0.08 -12.98
CA GLU A 190 23.03 -0.87 -14.06
C GLU A 190 23.06 -2.38 -13.78
N THR A 191 22.78 -2.79 -12.55
CA THR A 191 22.69 -4.20 -12.15
C THR A 191 21.26 -4.66 -11.86
N ASP A 192 20.25 -3.80 -12.06
CA ASP A 192 18.86 -4.05 -11.69
C ASP A 192 18.71 -4.52 -10.22
N ALA A 193 19.40 -3.82 -9.32
CA ALA A 193 19.26 -4.06 -7.90
C ALA A 193 17.87 -3.63 -7.41
N ASP A 194 17.28 -4.38 -6.49
CA ASP A 194 16.07 -3.97 -5.76
C ASP A 194 16.39 -3.46 -4.34
N LEU A 195 17.58 -3.81 -3.83
CA LEU A 195 18.19 -3.31 -2.61
C LEU A 195 19.70 -3.18 -2.82
N ALA A 196 20.27 -2.02 -2.46
CA ALA A 196 21.71 -1.89 -2.24
C ALA A 196 21.98 -1.12 -0.95
N GLU A 197 22.77 -1.70 -0.06
CA GLU A 197 23.03 -1.18 1.28
C GLU A 197 24.53 -1.24 1.58
N ILE A 198 25.05 -0.16 2.16
CA ILE A 198 26.39 -0.03 2.71
C ILE A 198 26.22 0.28 4.21
N ASN A 199 26.45 -0.73 5.05
CA ASN A 199 26.28 -0.60 6.49
C ASN A 199 27.38 -1.36 7.27
N PRO A 200 28.47 -0.69 7.68
CA PRO A 200 28.66 0.76 7.65
C PRO A 200 29.38 1.29 6.41
N LEU A 201 29.00 2.49 6.01
CA LEU A 201 29.88 3.43 5.28
C LEU A 201 30.72 4.15 6.32
N ILE A 202 32.03 4.26 6.16
CA ILE A 202 32.91 4.86 7.17
C ILE A 202 33.64 6.08 6.64
N THR A 203 33.97 7.00 7.55
CA THR A 203 35.10 7.93 7.37
C THR A 203 36.32 7.39 8.12
N THR A 204 37.48 7.44 7.48
CA THR A 204 38.75 7.01 8.07
C THR A 204 39.51 8.18 8.71
N GLY A 205 40.54 7.90 9.51
CA GLY A 205 41.37 8.94 10.16
C GLY A 205 42.06 9.92 9.20
N ASP A 206 42.30 9.49 7.96
CA ASP A 206 42.82 10.32 6.87
C ASP A 206 41.73 11.00 6.02
N GLY A 207 40.46 10.91 6.44
CA GLY A 207 39.32 11.58 5.81
C GLY A 207 38.75 10.89 4.57
N ARG A 208 39.21 9.68 4.21
CA ARG A 208 38.59 8.92 3.11
C ARG A 208 37.23 8.38 3.51
N VAL A 209 36.36 8.19 2.52
CA VAL A 209 35.05 7.55 2.68
C VAL A 209 35.12 6.16 2.06
N VAL A 210 34.79 5.12 2.82
CA VAL A 210 34.97 3.72 2.42
C VAL A 210 33.75 2.90 2.81
N ALA A 211 33.29 2.03 1.90
CA ALA A 211 32.23 1.06 2.14
C ALA A 211 32.78 -0.18 2.85
N LEU A 212 32.59 -0.26 4.18
CA LEU A 212 33.16 -1.32 5.00
C LEU A 212 32.33 -2.61 4.96
N ASP A 213 31.05 -2.51 4.61
CA ASP A 213 30.18 -3.65 4.33
C ASP A 213 29.32 -3.34 3.08
N ALA A 214 28.83 -4.38 2.43
CA ALA A 214 27.96 -4.25 1.26
C ALA A 214 26.94 -5.38 1.24
N LYS A 215 25.67 -5.02 1.08
CA LYS A 215 24.56 -5.96 0.88
C LYS A 215 23.80 -5.54 -0.37
N MET A 216 23.67 -6.45 -1.32
CA MET A 216 22.94 -6.20 -2.56
C MET A 216 21.99 -7.37 -2.85
N ASN A 217 20.78 -7.00 -3.27
CA ASN A 217 19.80 -7.90 -3.84
C ASN A 217 19.41 -7.40 -5.23
N PHE A 218 19.09 -8.33 -6.11
CA PHE A 218 18.75 -8.06 -7.51
C PHE A 218 17.34 -8.51 -7.83
N ASP A 219 16.65 -7.77 -8.69
CA ASP A 219 15.35 -8.19 -9.21
C ASP A 219 15.53 -9.49 -10.01
N SER A 220 14.93 -10.57 -9.51
CA SER A 220 15.00 -11.87 -10.17
C SER A 220 14.41 -11.85 -11.58
N ASN A 221 13.51 -10.92 -11.89
CA ASN A 221 12.92 -10.74 -13.23
C ASN A 221 13.89 -10.13 -14.24
N ALA A 222 14.97 -9.48 -13.79
CA ALA A 222 15.98 -8.88 -14.65
C ALA A 222 17.19 -9.81 -14.90
N LEU A 223 17.31 -10.93 -14.17
CA LEU A 223 18.49 -11.79 -14.24
C LEU A 223 18.78 -12.37 -15.62
N PHE A 224 17.78 -12.49 -16.50
CA PHE A 224 17.98 -12.97 -17.88
C PHE A 224 18.95 -12.09 -18.69
N ARG A 225 19.14 -10.82 -18.32
CA ARG A 225 20.09 -9.88 -18.93
C ARG A 225 21.36 -9.65 -18.10
N HIS A 226 21.53 -10.37 -16.99
CA HIS A 226 22.69 -10.29 -16.10
C HIS A 226 23.30 -11.68 -15.80
N PRO A 227 23.83 -12.39 -16.82
CA PRO A 227 24.44 -13.70 -16.62
C PRO A 227 25.60 -13.67 -15.62
N GLU A 228 26.36 -12.58 -15.56
CA GLU A 228 27.46 -12.38 -14.61
C GLU A 228 26.99 -12.32 -13.15
N ILE A 229 25.76 -11.87 -12.90
CA ILE A 229 25.15 -11.85 -11.57
C ILE A 229 24.61 -13.24 -11.24
N VAL A 230 23.97 -13.93 -12.19
CA VAL A 230 23.48 -15.31 -12.02
C VAL A 230 24.61 -16.25 -11.58
N GLU A 231 25.81 -16.10 -12.13
CA GLU A 231 27.00 -16.86 -11.74
C GLU A 231 27.40 -16.67 -10.26
N MET A 232 26.96 -15.58 -9.62
CA MET A 232 27.24 -15.30 -8.21
C MET A 232 26.30 -16.04 -7.24
N ARG A 233 25.19 -16.62 -7.73
CA ARG A 233 24.17 -17.28 -6.90
C ARG A 233 24.76 -18.40 -6.06
N ASP A 234 24.49 -18.36 -4.76
CA ASP A 234 24.89 -19.41 -3.82
C ASP A 234 23.66 -20.20 -3.36
N LEU A 235 23.50 -21.41 -3.91
CA LEU A 235 22.38 -22.30 -3.55
C LEU A 235 22.51 -22.87 -2.13
N ASP A 236 23.69 -22.81 -1.50
CA ASP A 236 23.85 -23.21 -0.09
C ASP A 236 23.18 -22.23 0.89
N GLU A 237 22.76 -21.04 0.41
CA GLU A 237 22.10 -19.97 1.18
C GLU A 237 20.59 -19.89 0.92
N GLU A 238 20.03 -20.82 0.15
CA GLU A 238 18.60 -20.88 -0.19
C GLU A 238 17.97 -22.17 0.35
N ASP A 239 16.66 -22.17 0.56
CA ASP A 239 15.95 -23.37 0.99
C ASP A 239 15.98 -24.45 -0.14
N PRO A 240 16.45 -25.69 0.14
CA PRO A 240 16.49 -26.77 -0.84
C PRO A 240 15.15 -27.07 -1.52
N ALA A 241 14.03 -26.90 -0.82
CA ALA A 241 12.68 -27.09 -1.36
C ALA A 241 12.33 -25.99 -2.36
N GLU A 242 12.68 -24.74 -2.09
CA GLU A 242 12.51 -23.61 -3.01
C GLU A 242 13.38 -23.78 -4.27
N ILE A 243 14.62 -24.25 -4.11
CA ILE A 243 15.52 -24.56 -5.23
C ILE A 243 14.91 -25.63 -6.13
N GLU A 244 14.40 -26.71 -5.55
CA GLU A 244 13.77 -27.80 -6.30
C GLU A 244 12.50 -27.33 -7.01
N ALA A 245 11.64 -26.57 -6.32
CA ALA A 245 10.43 -25.97 -6.88
C ALA A 245 10.74 -25.08 -8.09
N SER A 246 11.79 -24.25 -7.99
CA SER A 246 12.15 -23.31 -9.04
C SER A 246 12.51 -23.99 -10.38
N LYS A 247 12.94 -25.27 -10.37
CA LYS A 247 13.24 -26.04 -11.59
C LYS A 247 12.00 -26.36 -12.43
N PHE A 248 10.82 -26.25 -11.83
CA PHE A 248 9.52 -26.52 -12.46
C PHE A 248 8.66 -25.25 -12.58
N ASP A 249 9.27 -24.06 -12.42
CA ASP A 249 8.60 -22.77 -12.34
C ASP A 249 7.47 -22.77 -11.28
N LEU A 250 7.73 -23.39 -10.13
CA LEU A 250 6.84 -23.36 -8.98
C LEU A 250 7.34 -22.30 -8.00
N ALA A 251 6.47 -21.37 -7.62
CA ALA A 251 6.77 -20.44 -6.54
C ALA A 251 6.38 -21.12 -5.22
N TYR A 252 7.37 -21.59 -4.48
CA TYR A 252 7.20 -22.34 -3.23
C TYR A 252 7.90 -21.60 -2.10
N ILE A 253 7.33 -21.63 -0.89
CA ILE A 253 7.97 -21.17 0.35
C ILE A 253 7.58 -22.14 1.45
N SER A 254 8.58 -22.68 2.17
CA SER A 254 8.37 -23.58 3.32
C SER A 254 7.81 -22.80 4.52
N LEU A 255 6.87 -23.40 5.25
CA LEU A 255 6.33 -22.88 6.52
C LEU A 255 6.33 -24.00 7.58
N ASP A 256 6.15 -23.65 8.85
CA ASP A 256 6.24 -24.58 9.98
C ASP A 256 4.95 -25.41 10.23
N GLY A 257 3.97 -25.33 9.33
CA GLY A 257 2.67 -26.00 9.49
C GLY A 257 2.62 -27.45 9.02
N ASN A 258 1.40 -28.00 9.01
CA ASN A 258 1.12 -29.41 8.71
C ASN A 258 0.08 -29.61 7.59
N ILE A 259 -0.50 -28.55 7.03
CA ILE A 259 -1.42 -28.61 5.90
C ILE A 259 -0.74 -28.05 4.65
N GLY A 260 -0.42 -28.93 3.71
CA GLY A 260 0.18 -28.53 2.43
C GLY A 260 -0.83 -27.83 1.55
N CYS A 261 -0.41 -26.77 0.85
CA CYS A 261 -1.27 -26.03 -0.07
C CYS A 261 -0.75 -26.18 -1.50
N LEU A 262 -1.64 -26.39 -2.45
CA LEU A 262 -1.35 -26.27 -3.88
C LEU A 262 -2.45 -25.44 -4.54
N VAL A 263 -2.05 -24.27 -5.05
CA VAL A 263 -2.99 -23.26 -5.53
C VAL A 263 -2.47 -22.65 -6.83
N ASN A 264 -3.38 -22.18 -7.69
CA ASN A 264 -3.02 -21.37 -8.84
C ASN A 264 -3.31 -19.88 -8.57
N GLY A 265 -2.28 -19.05 -8.72
CA GLY A 265 -2.28 -17.62 -8.47
C GLY A 265 -1.87 -17.26 -7.03
N ALA A 266 -0.82 -16.46 -6.90
CA ALA A 266 -0.26 -16.03 -5.62
C ALA A 266 -1.29 -15.43 -4.63
N GLY A 267 -2.23 -14.60 -5.11
CA GLY A 267 -3.28 -14.03 -4.27
C GLY A 267 -4.23 -15.08 -3.68
N LEU A 268 -4.62 -16.08 -4.48
CA LEU A 268 -5.45 -17.19 -4.01
C LEU A 268 -4.65 -18.11 -3.09
N ALA A 269 -3.35 -18.30 -3.35
CA ALA A 269 -2.47 -19.10 -2.49
C ALA A 269 -2.37 -18.50 -1.08
N MET A 270 -2.15 -17.18 -0.98
CA MET A 270 -2.18 -16.45 0.29
C MET A 270 -3.53 -16.56 0.99
N ALA A 271 -4.64 -16.28 0.28
CA ALA A 271 -5.98 -16.39 0.85
C ALA A 271 -6.31 -17.82 1.33
N THR A 272 -5.78 -18.84 0.66
CA THR A 272 -5.98 -20.24 1.06
C THR A 272 -5.25 -20.55 2.35
N MET A 273 -3.99 -20.11 2.50
CA MET A 273 -3.23 -20.26 3.75
C MET A 273 -3.91 -19.50 4.90
N ASP A 274 -4.35 -18.27 4.66
CA ASP A 274 -5.07 -17.45 5.64
C ASP A 274 -6.38 -18.13 6.05
N THR A 275 -7.11 -18.73 5.12
CA THR A 275 -8.35 -19.46 5.42
C THR A 275 -8.06 -20.72 6.22
N ILE A 276 -7.01 -21.49 5.90
CA ILE A 276 -6.58 -22.63 6.74
C ILE A 276 -6.32 -22.17 8.16
N LYS A 277 -5.55 -21.08 8.31
CA LYS A 277 -5.21 -20.51 9.63
C LYS A 277 -6.44 -20.02 10.37
N LEU A 278 -7.37 -19.34 9.69
CA LEU A 278 -8.64 -18.88 10.24
C LEU A 278 -9.48 -20.04 10.79
N TYR A 279 -9.48 -21.20 10.11
CA TYR A 279 -10.21 -22.39 10.53
C TYR A 279 -9.44 -23.25 11.55
N GLY A 280 -8.33 -22.76 12.10
CA GLY A 280 -7.56 -23.41 13.15
C GLY A 280 -6.51 -24.43 12.67
N GLY A 281 -6.22 -24.46 11.36
CA GLY A 281 -5.12 -25.24 10.79
C GLY A 281 -3.80 -24.47 10.74
N GLU A 282 -2.73 -25.18 10.38
CA GLU A 282 -1.40 -24.57 10.19
C GLU A 282 -0.92 -24.85 8.76
N PRO A 283 -0.85 -23.84 7.87
CA PRO A 283 -0.35 -24.03 6.51
C PRO A 283 1.15 -24.39 6.53
N ALA A 284 1.51 -25.47 5.85
CA ALA A 284 2.87 -26.02 5.78
C ALA A 284 3.73 -25.38 4.69
N ASN A 285 3.10 -24.71 3.72
CA ASN A 285 3.82 -24.05 2.64
C ASN A 285 2.92 -23.03 1.93
N PHE A 286 3.56 -22.04 1.31
CA PHE A 286 3.01 -21.35 0.14
C PHE A 286 3.39 -22.13 -1.11
N LEU A 287 2.47 -22.29 -2.06
CA LEU A 287 2.77 -22.82 -3.39
C LEU A 287 1.80 -22.25 -4.42
N ASP A 288 2.36 -21.53 -5.39
CA ASP A 288 1.67 -21.12 -6.62
C ASP A 288 2.20 -21.94 -7.81
N VAL A 289 1.31 -22.70 -8.44
CA VAL A 289 1.62 -23.48 -9.66
C VAL A 289 1.50 -22.66 -10.95
N GLY A 290 1.13 -21.39 -10.85
CA GLY A 290 0.93 -20.46 -11.96
C GLY A 290 -0.31 -20.78 -12.81
N GLY A 291 -0.33 -20.27 -14.04
CA GLY A 291 -1.46 -20.44 -14.96
C GLY A 291 -1.66 -21.86 -15.53
N GLY A 292 -0.75 -22.80 -15.24
CA GLY A 292 -0.79 -24.16 -15.79
C GLY A 292 -0.43 -25.22 -14.76
N ALA A 293 -1.41 -26.04 -14.36
CA ALA A 293 -1.24 -27.17 -13.44
C ALA A 293 -1.05 -28.49 -14.23
N THR A 294 0.08 -28.64 -14.91
CA THR A 294 0.39 -29.90 -15.61
C THR A 294 0.62 -31.04 -14.62
N ALA A 295 0.38 -32.29 -15.04
CA ALA A 295 0.60 -33.47 -14.18
C ALA A 295 2.03 -33.54 -13.61
N GLU A 296 3.04 -33.14 -14.40
CA GLU A 296 4.44 -33.06 -13.96
C GLU A 296 4.62 -32.04 -12.83
N LYS A 297 4.16 -30.80 -13.02
CA LYS A 297 4.26 -29.74 -12.00
C LYS A 297 3.55 -30.14 -10.71
N VAL A 298 2.35 -30.72 -10.80
CA VAL A 298 1.58 -31.19 -9.63
C VAL A 298 2.29 -32.35 -8.93
N THR A 299 2.90 -33.27 -9.68
CA THR A 299 3.67 -34.39 -9.11
C THR A 299 4.88 -33.90 -8.33
N GLU A 300 5.65 -32.98 -8.89
CA GLU A 300 6.83 -32.42 -8.22
C GLU A 300 6.43 -31.59 -7.00
N ALA A 301 5.36 -30.80 -7.09
CA ALA A 301 4.78 -30.12 -5.94
C ALA A 301 4.44 -31.07 -4.79
N PHE A 302 3.78 -32.20 -5.07
CA PHE A 302 3.51 -33.22 -4.06
C PHE A 302 4.78 -33.84 -3.48
N LYS A 303 5.78 -34.17 -4.32
CA LYS A 303 7.06 -34.70 -3.83
C LYS A 303 7.77 -33.73 -2.88
N ILE A 304 7.77 -32.44 -3.21
CA ILE A 304 8.39 -31.39 -2.38
C ILE A 304 7.65 -31.31 -1.04
N MET A 305 6.32 -31.19 -1.05
CA MET A 305 5.52 -31.13 0.19
C MET A 305 5.71 -32.38 1.07
N LEU A 306 5.77 -33.57 0.48
CA LEU A 306 5.93 -34.84 1.21
C LEU A 306 7.30 -35.00 1.88
N LYS A 307 8.27 -34.11 1.63
CA LYS A 307 9.53 -34.08 2.39
C LYS A 307 9.35 -33.47 3.79
N ASN A 308 8.29 -32.70 4.00
CA ASN A 308 7.93 -32.22 5.34
C ASN A 308 7.39 -33.41 6.16
N PRO A 309 8.10 -33.85 7.22
CA PRO A 309 7.66 -34.98 8.05
C PRO A 309 6.39 -34.68 8.86
N ASP A 310 6.07 -33.41 9.06
CA ASP A 310 4.90 -32.96 9.82
C ASP A 310 3.66 -32.80 8.93
N LEU A 311 3.76 -33.02 7.61
CA LEU A 311 2.63 -32.91 6.68
C LEU A 311 1.57 -33.96 7.01
N LYS A 312 0.34 -33.51 7.31
CA LYS A 312 -0.80 -34.35 7.68
C LYS A 312 -1.92 -34.37 6.65
N ALA A 313 -2.07 -33.33 5.83
CA ALA A 313 -3.05 -33.26 4.76
C ALA A 313 -2.61 -32.27 3.68
N ILE A 314 -3.22 -32.36 2.50
CA ILE A 314 -3.00 -31.41 1.40
C ILE A 314 -4.35 -30.81 0.99
N LEU A 315 -4.39 -29.48 0.84
CA LEU A 315 -5.47 -28.74 0.19
C LEU A 315 -5.04 -28.29 -1.21
N VAL A 316 -5.68 -28.86 -2.23
CA VAL A 316 -5.62 -28.35 -3.59
C VAL A 316 -6.80 -27.40 -3.79
N ASN A 317 -6.53 -26.11 -3.96
CA ASN A 317 -7.54 -25.10 -4.24
C ASN A 317 -7.28 -24.47 -5.61
N ILE A 318 -8.08 -24.85 -6.61
CA ILE A 318 -7.89 -24.37 -7.98
C ILE A 318 -9.12 -23.62 -8.48
N PHE A 319 -8.89 -22.42 -9.00
CA PHE A 319 -9.87 -21.67 -9.76
C PHE A 319 -9.50 -21.76 -11.24
N GLY A 320 -10.23 -22.61 -11.97
CA GLY A 320 -10.14 -22.82 -13.41
C GLY A 320 -10.53 -21.56 -14.17
N GLY A 321 -9.54 -20.71 -14.43
CA GLY A 321 -9.63 -19.59 -15.37
C GLY A 321 -9.58 -20.11 -16.81
N ILE A 322 -8.40 -20.07 -17.43
CA ILE A 322 -8.19 -20.62 -18.80
C ILE A 322 -8.13 -22.15 -18.85
N MET A 323 -7.86 -22.80 -17.71
CA MET A 323 -7.74 -24.26 -17.60
C MET A 323 -9.09 -24.88 -17.24
N ARG A 324 -9.45 -25.98 -17.89
CA ARG A 324 -10.67 -26.75 -17.55
C ARG A 324 -10.43 -27.65 -16.34
N CYS A 325 -11.43 -27.75 -15.48
CA CYS A 325 -11.38 -28.55 -14.26
C CYS A 325 -11.17 -30.05 -14.52
N ASP A 326 -11.65 -30.60 -15.64
CA ASP A 326 -11.42 -32.02 -15.99
C ASP A 326 -9.95 -32.33 -16.27
N VAL A 327 -9.22 -31.42 -16.95
CA VAL A 327 -7.78 -31.57 -17.22
C VAL A 327 -6.96 -31.46 -15.94
N ILE A 328 -7.34 -30.54 -15.06
CA ILE A 328 -6.69 -30.38 -13.76
C ILE A 328 -6.95 -31.62 -12.89
N ALA A 329 -8.18 -32.13 -12.86
CA ALA A 329 -8.52 -33.34 -12.11
C ALA A 329 -7.71 -34.54 -12.60
N GLU A 330 -7.54 -34.71 -13.91
CA GLU A 330 -6.66 -35.73 -14.49
C GLU A 330 -5.22 -35.61 -13.97
N GLY A 331 -4.66 -34.39 -13.99
CA GLY A 331 -3.32 -34.11 -13.47
C GLY A 331 -3.16 -34.43 -11.99
N VAL A 332 -4.13 -34.03 -11.15
CA VAL A 332 -4.14 -34.30 -9.71
C VAL A 332 -4.23 -35.81 -9.44
N ILE A 333 -5.12 -36.53 -10.15
CA ILE A 333 -5.28 -37.99 -9.99
C ILE A 333 -4.00 -38.72 -10.41
N ALA A 334 -3.40 -38.35 -11.53
CA ALA A 334 -2.16 -38.94 -12.03
C ALA A 334 -1.02 -38.71 -11.03
N ALA A 335 -0.85 -37.48 -10.56
CA ALA A 335 0.16 -37.12 -9.57
C ALA A 335 -0.03 -37.89 -8.26
N ALA A 336 -1.24 -37.92 -7.71
CA ALA A 336 -1.54 -38.61 -6.45
C ALA A 336 -1.27 -40.13 -6.53
N LYS A 337 -1.57 -40.77 -7.68
CA LYS A 337 -1.22 -42.17 -7.94
C LYS A 337 0.29 -42.38 -8.04
N GLN A 338 0.98 -41.50 -8.75
CA GLN A 338 2.42 -41.60 -8.97
C GLN A 338 3.22 -41.46 -7.68
N VAL A 339 2.84 -40.52 -6.80
CA VAL A 339 3.51 -40.31 -5.50
C VAL A 339 3.01 -41.25 -4.41
N GLN A 340 1.98 -42.08 -4.69
CA GLN A 340 1.33 -42.95 -3.73
C GLN A 340 0.92 -42.19 -2.46
N LEU A 341 0.15 -41.12 -2.65
CA LEU A 341 -0.17 -40.15 -1.59
C LEU A 341 -0.84 -40.85 -0.39
N GLN A 342 -0.22 -40.73 0.79
CA GLN A 342 -0.69 -41.37 2.03
C GLN A 342 -1.50 -40.42 2.94
N VAL A 343 -1.36 -39.10 2.73
CA VAL A 343 -2.08 -38.08 3.49
C VAL A 343 -3.42 -37.76 2.80
N PRO A 344 -4.47 -37.39 3.55
CA PRO A 344 -5.74 -36.96 2.98
C PRO A 344 -5.55 -35.79 2.01
N LEU A 345 -6.27 -35.88 0.88
CA LEU A 345 -6.26 -34.85 -0.15
C LEU A 345 -7.64 -34.20 -0.22
N VAL A 346 -7.72 -32.93 0.16
CA VAL A 346 -8.91 -32.10 -0.03
C VAL A 346 -8.76 -31.33 -1.32
N VAL A 347 -9.78 -31.37 -2.18
CA VAL A 347 -9.75 -30.70 -3.49
C VAL A 347 -10.96 -29.81 -3.62
N ARG A 348 -10.72 -28.51 -3.82
CA ARG A 348 -11.72 -27.54 -4.21
C ARG A 348 -11.40 -27.03 -5.61
N MET A 349 -12.38 -27.14 -6.51
CA MET A 349 -12.25 -26.73 -7.90
C MET A 349 -13.46 -25.90 -8.31
N LYS A 350 -13.22 -24.77 -8.97
CA LYS A 350 -14.26 -23.94 -9.61
C LYS A 350 -13.87 -23.59 -11.03
N GLY A 351 -14.82 -23.55 -11.95
CA GLY A 351 -14.58 -23.10 -13.33
C GLY A 351 -15.19 -24.01 -14.39
N THR A 352 -14.70 -23.92 -15.62
CA THR A 352 -15.21 -24.74 -16.75
C THR A 352 -15.05 -26.23 -16.48
N ASN A 353 -16.10 -27.02 -16.73
CA ASN A 353 -16.16 -28.47 -16.47
C ASN A 353 -15.99 -28.85 -14.99
N GLU A 354 -16.36 -27.98 -14.05
CA GLU A 354 -16.31 -28.26 -12.60
C GLU A 354 -16.97 -29.60 -12.24
N ASP A 355 -18.21 -29.82 -12.67
CA ASP A 355 -18.95 -31.05 -12.35
C ASP A 355 -18.26 -32.31 -12.88
N LEU A 356 -17.70 -32.23 -14.08
CA LEU A 356 -16.96 -33.33 -14.68
C LEU A 356 -15.66 -33.59 -13.91
N GLY A 357 -14.92 -32.55 -13.55
CA GLY A 357 -13.71 -32.68 -12.73
C GLY A 357 -14.00 -33.31 -11.36
N LYS A 358 -15.05 -32.86 -10.67
CA LYS A 358 -15.49 -33.46 -9.40
C LYS A 358 -15.88 -34.93 -9.54
N LYS A 359 -16.60 -35.27 -10.62
CA LYS A 359 -16.94 -36.66 -10.94
C LYS A 359 -15.69 -37.51 -11.14
N MET A 360 -14.71 -37.02 -11.90
CA MET A 360 -13.43 -37.73 -12.12
C MET A 360 -12.67 -37.97 -10.81
N LEU A 361 -12.64 -36.99 -9.91
CA LEU A 361 -12.01 -37.14 -8.59
C LEU A 361 -12.71 -38.22 -7.75
N ALA A 362 -14.04 -38.21 -7.71
CA ALA A 362 -14.84 -39.19 -6.96
C ALA A 362 -14.70 -40.62 -7.52
N GLU A 363 -14.60 -40.77 -8.85
CA GLU A 363 -14.46 -42.08 -9.52
C GLU A 363 -13.00 -42.57 -9.59
N SER A 364 -12.03 -41.78 -9.11
CA SER A 364 -10.60 -42.06 -9.26
C SER A 364 -10.08 -43.27 -8.47
N GLY A 365 -10.84 -43.71 -7.46
CA GLY A 365 -10.47 -44.74 -6.49
C GLY A 365 -9.49 -44.27 -5.42
N LEU A 366 -9.17 -42.97 -5.37
CA LEU A 366 -8.31 -42.35 -4.36
C LEU A 366 -9.15 -41.74 -3.24
N PRO A 367 -8.63 -41.65 -1.99
CA PRO A 367 -9.31 -41.02 -0.86
C PRO A 367 -9.29 -39.49 -0.97
N ILE A 368 -9.96 -38.96 -2.00
CA ILE A 368 -10.05 -37.52 -2.28
C ILE A 368 -11.35 -36.97 -1.69
N ILE A 369 -11.24 -35.89 -0.92
CA ILE A 369 -12.37 -35.19 -0.32
C ILE A 369 -12.64 -33.94 -1.16
N SER A 370 -13.74 -33.94 -1.92
CA SER A 370 -14.16 -32.75 -2.67
C SER A 370 -14.80 -31.71 -1.75
N ALA A 371 -14.60 -30.43 -2.06
CA ALA A 371 -15.26 -29.30 -1.41
C ALA A 371 -15.80 -28.29 -2.44
N ASP A 372 -16.92 -27.65 -2.13
CA ASP A 372 -17.62 -26.72 -3.02
C ASP A 372 -17.26 -25.26 -2.75
N SER A 373 -16.95 -24.91 -1.50
CA SER A 373 -16.52 -23.56 -1.12
C SER A 373 -15.13 -23.55 -0.49
N MET A 374 -14.52 -22.36 -0.40
CA MET A 374 -13.24 -22.20 0.29
C MET A 374 -13.36 -22.47 1.79
N ALA A 375 -14.47 -22.05 2.41
CA ALA A 375 -14.82 -22.32 3.80
C ALA A 375 -14.90 -23.82 4.08
N GLU A 376 -15.67 -24.53 3.26
CA GLU A 376 -15.84 -25.98 3.38
C GLU A 376 -14.52 -26.73 3.14
N ALA A 377 -13.69 -26.27 2.19
CA ALA A 377 -12.39 -26.86 1.92
C ALA A 377 -11.44 -26.72 3.13
N ALA A 378 -11.45 -25.55 3.77
CA ALA A 378 -10.68 -25.29 4.98
C ALA A 378 -11.17 -26.14 6.17
N GLU A 379 -12.49 -26.17 6.41
CA GLU A 379 -13.10 -27.02 7.45
C GLU A 379 -12.73 -28.49 7.26
N LYS A 380 -12.87 -29.00 6.03
CA LYS A 380 -12.56 -30.39 5.68
C LYS A 380 -11.08 -30.72 5.85
N VAL A 381 -10.17 -29.85 5.41
CA VAL A 381 -8.72 -30.15 5.52
C VAL A 381 -8.24 -30.08 6.96
N VAL A 382 -8.73 -29.12 7.76
CA VAL A 382 -8.42 -29.04 9.19
C VAL A 382 -8.94 -30.29 9.91
N THR A 383 -10.19 -30.67 9.65
CA THR A 383 -10.78 -31.88 10.23
C THR A 383 -10.02 -33.14 9.81
N ALA A 384 -9.57 -33.23 8.56
CA ALA A 384 -8.78 -34.35 8.06
C ALA A 384 -7.42 -34.50 8.77
N THR A 385 -6.88 -33.43 9.36
CA THR A 385 -5.66 -33.49 10.17
C THR A 385 -5.91 -33.90 11.64
N GLY A 386 -7.18 -34.03 12.04
CA GLY A 386 -7.62 -34.21 13.42
C GLY A 386 -7.71 -32.89 14.20
N GLY A 387 -7.61 -31.73 13.53
CA GLY A 387 -7.76 -30.42 14.14
C GLY A 387 -9.23 -30.07 14.45
N THR A 388 -9.43 -29.16 15.40
CA THR A 388 -10.76 -28.66 15.79
C THR A 388 -11.02 -27.32 15.11
N VAL A 389 -12.07 -27.27 14.29
CA VAL A 389 -12.53 -26.01 13.68
C VAL A 389 -13.25 -25.17 14.74
N PRO A 390 -12.96 -23.85 14.86
CA PRO A 390 -13.65 -22.97 15.80
C PRO A 390 -15.17 -23.01 15.63
N ASP A 391 -15.92 -23.10 16.73
CA ASP A 391 -17.38 -23.30 16.69
C ASP A 391 -18.13 -22.23 15.86
N HIS A 392 -17.68 -20.98 15.91
CA HIS A 392 -18.26 -19.87 15.15
C HIS A 392 -17.99 -19.92 13.63
N LEU A 393 -17.13 -20.84 13.18
CA LEU A 393 -16.77 -21.05 11.76
C LEU A 393 -17.28 -22.38 11.20
N LYS A 394 -17.89 -23.24 12.02
CA LYS A 394 -18.50 -24.49 11.56
C LYS A 394 -19.69 -24.19 10.65
N ALA A 395 -19.90 -25.00 9.61
CA ALA A 395 -20.92 -24.78 8.59
C ALA A 395 -22.37 -24.70 9.16
N ASP A 396 -22.62 -25.24 10.36
CA ASP A 396 -23.90 -25.20 11.07
C ASP A 396 -24.22 -23.84 11.72
N ALA A 397 -23.24 -22.94 11.84
CA ALA A 397 -23.42 -21.58 12.36
C ALA A 397 -24.02 -20.60 11.34
N SER A 398 -24.19 -21.02 10.08
CA SER A 398 -24.72 -20.18 8.99
C SER A 398 -26.12 -19.60 9.28
N SER A 399 -27.00 -20.36 9.93
CA SER A 399 -28.34 -19.89 10.32
C SER A 399 -28.33 -18.87 11.45
N ALA A 400 -27.37 -18.95 12.38
CA ALA A 400 -27.22 -17.97 13.46
C ALA A 400 -26.58 -16.67 12.94
N ARG A 401 -25.63 -16.79 12.00
CA ARG A 401 -25.02 -15.66 11.30
C ARG A 401 -26.02 -14.90 10.43
N LEU A 402 -26.95 -15.61 9.76
CA LEU A 402 -28.04 -15.00 9.00
C LEU A 402 -28.98 -14.18 9.89
N ALA A 403 -29.25 -14.62 11.12
CA ALA A 403 -30.05 -13.87 12.08
C ALA A 403 -29.31 -12.62 12.61
N GLU A 404 -28.03 -12.76 12.95
CA GLU A 404 -27.20 -11.64 13.44
C GLU A 404 -26.90 -10.60 12.34
N GLN A 405 -26.71 -11.04 11.10
CA GLN A 405 -26.56 -10.16 9.94
C GLN A 405 -27.88 -9.49 9.55
N ALA A 406 -29.02 -10.17 9.66
CA ALA A 406 -30.33 -9.55 9.48
C ALA A 406 -30.60 -8.49 10.54
N ASP A 407 -30.24 -8.74 11.81
CA ASP A 407 -30.32 -7.76 12.90
C ASP A 407 -29.35 -6.59 12.69
N GLY A 408 -28.14 -6.86 12.19
CA GLY A 408 -27.17 -5.84 11.80
C GLY A 408 -27.63 -4.97 10.63
N PHE A 409 -28.23 -5.55 9.59
CA PHE A 409 -28.85 -4.83 8.48
C PHE A 409 -30.06 -4.00 8.94
N ASN A 410 -30.87 -4.52 9.86
CA ASN A 410 -31.97 -3.78 10.47
C ASN A 410 -31.45 -2.57 11.26
N ALA A 411 -30.39 -2.74 12.05
CA ALA A 411 -29.77 -1.66 12.81
C ALA A 411 -29.14 -0.59 11.89
N VAL A 412 -28.51 -0.99 10.79
CA VAL A 412 -27.98 -0.07 9.78
C VAL A 412 -29.10 0.65 9.03
N ALA A 413 -30.17 -0.04 8.63
CA ALA A 413 -31.32 0.57 7.96
C ALA A 413 -32.06 1.58 8.87
N ILE A 414 -32.22 1.25 10.16
CA ILE A 414 -32.77 2.15 11.17
C ILE A 414 -31.84 3.36 11.41
N GLY A 415 -30.52 3.13 11.44
CA GLY A 415 -29.52 4.18 11.58
C GLY A 415 -29.46 5.13 10.39
N VAL A 416 -29.55 4.60 9.16
CA VAL A 416 -29.59 5.37 7.91
C VAL A 416 -30.92 6.15 7.80
N GLY A 417 -32.04 5.56 8.20
CA GLY A 417 -33.33 6.25 8.27
C GLY A 417 -33.33 7.40 9.29
N ALA A 418 -32.73 7.19 10.47
CA ALA A 418 -32.59 8.24 11.49
C ALA A 418 -31.65 9.37 11.04
N ALA A 419 -30.54 9.04 10.35
CA ALA A 419 -29.62 10.01 9.78
C ALA A 419 -30.27 10.83 8.64
N ALA A 420 -31.06 10.19 7.77
CA ALA A 420 -31.79 10.87 6.71
C ALA A 420 -32.84 11.84 7.25
N VAL A 421 -33.57 11.47 8.32
CA VAL A 421 -34.53 12.36 8.99
C VAL A 421 -33.82 13.55 9.65
N ALA A 422 -32.68 13.32 10.32
CA ALA A 422 -31.88 14.38 10.92
C ALA A 422 -31.28 15.34 9.87
N ALA A 423 -30.88 14.82 8.70
CA ALA A 423 -30.39 15.61 7.57
C ALA A 423 -31.51 16.49 6.98
N VAL A 424 -32.72 15.95 6.82
CA VAL A 424 -33.90 16.70 6.36
C VAL A 424 -34.32 17.80 7.36
N GLU A 425 -34.31 17.52 8.66
CA GLU A 425 -34.54 18.54 9.69
C GLU A 425 -33.45 19.62 9.70
N GLY A 426 -32.19 19.22 9.52
CA GLY A 426 -31.06 20.14 9.37
C GLY A 426 -31.21 21.07 8.16
N LEU A 427 -31.57 20.53 7.01
CA LEU A 427 -31.82 21.27 5.77
C LEU A 427 -33.02 22.23 5.92
N SER A 428 -34.12 21.79 6.55
CA SER A 428 -35.28 22.65 6.84
C SER A 428 -34.92 23.84 7.73
N ASN A 429 -34.05 23.64 8.73
CA ASN A 429 -33.59 24.72 9.62
C ASN A 429 -32.68 25.72 8.90
N VAL A 430 -31.87 25.27 7.95
CA VAL A 430 -31.06 26.14 7.09
C VAL A 430 -31.95 26.96 6.15
N THR A 431 -32.97 26.35 5.55
CA THR A 431 -33.96 27.02 4.69
C THR A 431 -34.70 28.14 5.43
N GLN A 432 -35.10 27.89 6.67
CA GLN A 432 -35.75 28.91 7.51
C GLN A 432 -34.81 30.07 7.84
N ALA A 433 -33.55 29.76 8.22
CA ALA A 433 -32.55 30.78 8.55
C ALA A 433 -32.17 31.67 7.35
N VAL A 434 -32.17 31.12 6.13
CA VAL A 434 -31.95 31.88 4.88
C VAL A 434 -33.15 32.79 4.59
N THR A 435 -34.37 32.29 4.74
CA THR A 435 -35.61 33.05 4.54
C THR A 435 -35.71 34.24 5.51
N ASP A 436 -35.35 34.02 6.78
CA ASP A 436 -35.36 35.05 7.82
C ASP A 436 -34.27 36.13 7.59
N LYS A 437 -33.11 35.75 7.05
CA LYS A 437 -32.05 36.71 6.68
C LYS A 437 -32.36 37.50 5.42
N SER A 438 -32.98 36.89 4.41
CA SER A 438 -33.42 37.57 3.18
C SER A 438 -34.48 38.63 3.47
N SER A 439 -35.45 38.32 4.33
CA SER A 439 -36.46 39.28 4.79
C SER A 439 -35.86 40.41 5.64
N THR A 440 -34.83 40.12 6.45
CA THR A 440 -34.07 41.14 7.18
C THR A 440 -33.28 42.07 6.25
N MET A 441 -32.66 41.54 5.19
CA MET A 441 -31.97 42.35 4.16
C MET A 441 -32.93 43.24 3.37
N LEU A 442 -34.12 42.73 3.02
CA LEU A 442 -35.18 43.50 2.37
C LEU A 442 -35.74 44.62 3.26
N GLY A 443 -35.71 44.46 4.58
CA GLY A 443 -36.11 45.50 5.53
C GLY A 443 -35.08 46.63 5.70
N LEU A 444 -33.79 46.33 5.50
CA LEU A 444 -32.68 47.29 5.65
C LEU A 444 -32.60 48.30 4.48
N THR A 445 -33.17 47.99 3.32
CA THR A 445 -33.12 48.85 2.12
C THR A 445 -34.16 49.98 2.10
N ALA A 446 -35.18 49.93 2.97
CA ALA A 446 -36.27 50.90 3.00
C ALA A 446 -35.93 52.25 3.71
N GLY A 447 -34.71 52.41 4.25
CA GLY A 447 -34.39 53.47 5.21
C GLY A 447 -33.46 54.61 4.78
N ILE A 448 -33.01 54.71 3.52
CA ILE A 448 -31.98 55.68 3.12
C ILE A 448 -32.42 56.52 1.91
N ALA A 449 -32.69 57.82 2.11
CA ALA A 449 -32.92 58.78 1.03
C ALA A 449 -32.22 60.13 1.29
N ALA A 450 -31.34 60.54 0.36
CA ALA A 450 -31.08 61.93 -0.07
C ALA A 450 -30.22 61.98 -1.37
N ASP A 451 -30.88 62.36 -2.46
CA ASP A 451 -30.57 62.84 -3.83
C ASP A 451 -29.21 62.71 -4.55
N GLY A 452 -28.09 62.36 -3.91
CA GLY A 452 -26.89 61.83 -4.60
C GLY A 452 -26.79 60.31 -4.54
N VAL A 453 -27.46 59.74 -3.54
CA VAL A 453 -27.46 58.33 -3.18
C VAL A 453 -28.52 57.56 -3.99
N SER A 454 -29.51 58.23 -4.58
CA SER A 454 -30.64 57.59 -5.29
C SER A 454 -30.22 56.80 -6.54
N ALA A 455 -29.23 57.29 -7.30
CA ALA A 455 -28.74 56.59 -8.50
C ALA A 455 -27.87 55.37 -8.14
N VAL A 456 -27.03 55.49 -7.10
CA VAL A 456 -26.21 54.38 -6.58
C VAL A 456 -27.10 53.34 -5.89
N VAL A 457 -28.09 53.77 -5.11
CA VAL A 457 -29.08 52.88 -4.47
C VAL A 457 -29.99 52.24 -5.50
N SER A 458 -30.38 52.93 -6.58
CA SER A 458 -31.15 52.30 -7.66
C SER A 458 -30.33 51.26 -8.43
N GLY A 459 -29.05 51.53 -8.70
CA GLY A 459 -28.15 50.55 -9.34
C GLY A 459 -27.83 49.35 -8.45
N VAL A 460 -27.55 49.58 -7.17
CA VAL A 460 -27.33 48.51 -6.18
C VAL A 460 -28.63 47.74 -5.89
N SER A 461 -29.78 48.40 -5.82
CA SER A 461 -31.08 47.75 -5.63
C SER A 461 -31.49 46.93 -6.86
N ALA A 462 -31.26 47.42 -8.08
CA ALA A 462 -31.47 46.64 -9.30
C ALA A 462 -30.55 45.42 -9.40
N GLY A 463 -29.27 45.57 -9.02
CA GLY A 463 -28.31 44.46 -8.97
C GLY A 463 -28.66 43.43 -7.88
N VAL A 464 -29.07 43.88 -6.69
CA VAL A 464 -29.51 43.01 -5.59
C VAL A 464 -30.82 42.29 -5.92
N ASN A 465 -31.76 42.95 -6.61
CA ASN A 465 -33.00 42.32 -7.05
C ASN A 465 -32.75 41.28 -8.15
N ALA A 466 -31.86 41.56 -9.11
CA ALA A 466 -31.48 40.60 -10.15
C ALA A 466 -30.76 39.37 -9.56
N VAL A 467 -29.85 39.58 -8.60
CA VAL A 467 -29.21 38.48 -7.85
C VAL A 467 -30.24 37.71 -7.02
N GLY A 468 -31.23 38.40 -6.45
CA GLY A 468 -32.35 37.80 -5.71
C GLY A 468 -33.25 36.93 -6.58
N GLU A 469 -33.60 37.38 -7.79
CA GLU A 469 -34.39 36.60 -8.75
C GLU A 469 -33.61 35.38 -9.26
N VAL A 470 -32.34 35.54 -9.64
CA VAL A 470 -31.49 34.42 -10.08
C VAL A 470 -31.26 33.41 -8.95
N ALA A 471 -31.09 33.88 -7.70
CA ALA A 471 -30.96 32.99 -6.54
C ALA A 471 -32.28 32.28 -6.19
N ALA A 472 -33.44 32.92 -6.40
CA ALA A 472 -34.74 32.30 -6.18
C ALA A 472 -35.05 31.23 -7.26
N ASP A 473 -34.75 31.51 -8.52
CA ASP A 473 -34.92 30.56 -9.62
C ASP A 473 -33.95 29.36 -9.49
N ALA A 474 -32.70 29.62 -9.09
CA ALA A 474 -31.72 28.57 -8.79
C ALA A 474 -32.15 27.71 -7.59
N ALA A 475 -32.70 28.34 -6.54
CA ALA A 475 -33.23 27.61 -5.39
C ALA A 475 -34.44 26.74 -5.76
N GLY A 476 -35.35 27.24 -6.61
CA GLY A 476 -36.47 26.47 -7.14
C GLY A 476 -36.02 25.25 -7.94
N ALA A 477 -35.06 25.42 -8.86
CA ALA A 477 -34.52 24.33 -9.66
C ALA A 477 -33.81 23.25 -8.80
N VAL A 478 -33.09 23.66 -7.75
CA VAL A 478 -32.46 22.73 -6.80
C VAL A 478 -33.51 21.99 -5.98
N ILE A 479 -34.59 22.65 -5.56
CA ILE A 479 -35.70 22.02 -4.84
C ILE A 479 -36.35 20.93 -5.71
N ASP A 480 -36.65 21.23 -6.98
CA ASP A 480 -37.29 20.27 -7.89
C ASP A 480 -36.41 19.03 -8.11
N VAL A 481 -35.10 19.21 -8.31
CA VAL A 481 -34.14 18.10 -8.48
C VAL A 481 -34.03 17.23 -7.22
N VAL A 482 -34.07 17.85 -6.04
CA VAL A 482 -33.99 17.13 -4.75
C VAL A 482 -35.27 16.35 -4.47
N VAL A 483 -36.43 16.92 -4.78
CA VAL A 483 -37.73 16.25 -4.63
C VAL A 483 -37.84 15.07 -5.61
N ASP A 484 -37.48 15.27 -6.88
CA ASP A 484 -37.49 14.20 -7.88
C ASP A 484 -36.54 13.06 -7.51
N ALA A 485 -35.35 13.39 -6.99
CA ALA A 485 -34.40 12.37 -6.50
C ALA A 485 -34.95 11.60 -5.30
N ALA A 486 -35.61 12.27 -4.35
CA ALA A 486 -36.20 11.64 -3.18
C ALA A 486 -37.36 10.69 -3.54
N ASP A 487 -38.22 11.09 -4.48
CA ASP A 487 -39.33 10.27 -4.96
C ASP A 487 -38.82 9.01 -5.69
N VAL A 488 -37.78 9.15 -6.54
CA VAL A 488 -37.16 8.02 -7.24
C VAL A 488 -36.50 7.05 -6.24
N VAL A 489 -35.81 7.54 -5.23
CA VAL A 489 -35.19 6.71 -4.18
C VAL A 489 -36.24 5.94 -3.39
N GLY A 490 -37.35 6.59 -3.02
CA GLY A 490 -38.47 5.97 -2.33
C GLY A 490 -39.11 4.84 -3.15
N ASP A 491 -39.39 5.10 -4.43
CA ASP A 491 -39.99 4.13 -5.35
C ASP A 491 -39.09 2.91 -5.62
N VAL A 492 -37.78 3.13 -5.74
CA VAL A 492 -36.80 2.07 -5.96
C VAL A 492 -36.62 1.22 -4.70
N GLY A 493 -36.53 1.85 -3.53
CA GLY A 493 -36.43 1.16 -2.24
C GLY A 493 -37.65 0.27 -1.96
N ALA A 494 -38.86 0.76 -2.23
CA ALA A 494 -40.09 -0.02 -2.08
C ALA A 494 -40.13 -1.25 -3.01
N LYS A 495 -39.72 -1.10 -4.27
CA LYS A 495 -39.68 -2.21 -5.25
C LYS A 495 -38.61 -3.25 -4.93
N ALA A 496 -37.44 -2.83 -4.44
CA ALA A 496 -36.37 -3.73 -4.01
C ALA A 496 -36.79 -4.54 -2.77
N TYR A 497 -37.43 -3.88 -1.80
CA TYR A 497 -37.97 -4.53 -0.61
C TYR A 497 -39.03 -5.59 -0.97
N ASP A 498 -40.00 -5.24 -1.81
CA ASP A 498 -41.09 -6.15 -2.20
C ASP A 498 -40.56 -7.38 -2.98
N ALA A 499 -39.53 -7.18 -3.80
CA ALA A 499 -38.86 -8.27 -4.54
C ALA A 499 -38.10 -9.23 -3.61
N VAL A 500 -37.40 -8.72 -2.60
CA VAL A 500 -36.66 -9.52 -1.62
C VAL A 500 -37.60 -10.30 -0.70
N VAL A 501 -38.66 -9.65 -0.21
CA VAL A 501 -39.69 -10.30 0.63
C VAL A 501 -40.42 -11.40 -0.14
N THR A 502 -40.87 -11.12 -1.36
CA THR A 502 -41.53 -12.12 -2.22
C THR A 502 -40.60 -13.29 -2.55
N GLY A 503 -39.30 -13.03 -2.74
CA GLY A 503 -38.29 -14.07 -2.97
C GLY A 503 -38.08 -14.96 -1.74
N ALA A 504 -38.00 -14.35 -0.56
CA ALA A 504 -37.85 -15.07 0.70
C ALA A 504 -39.08 -15.93 1.03
N GLU A 505 -40.30 -15.42 0.82
CA GLU A 505 -41.54 -16.16 1.05
C GLU A 505 -41.64 -17.42 0.17
N LYS A 506 -41.24 -17.33 -1.11
CA LYS A 506 -41.23 -18.46 -2.05
C LYS A 506 -40.17 -19.53 -1.75
N ILE A 507 -39.13 -19.18 -1.00
CA ILE A 507 -38.12 -20.15 -0.55
C ILE A 507 -38.62 -20.85 0.71
N VAL A 508 -39.28 -20.11 1.60
CA VAL A 508 -39.87 -20.65 2.83
C VAL A 508 -41.05 -21.57 2.54
N ASP A 509 -41.85 -21.29 1.50
CA ASP A 509 -42.99 -22.13 1.09
C ASP A 509 -42.60 -23.31 0.16
N GLY A 510 -41.31 -23.41 -0.21
CA GLY A 510 -40.75 -24.50 -1.01
C GLY A 510 -41.04 -24.41 -2.52
N THR A 511 -41.58 -23.28 -3.01
CA THR A 511 -41.88 -23.09 -4.43
C THR A 511 -40.70 -22.56 -5.26
N ALA A 512 -39.59 -22.15 -4.62
CA ALA A 512 -38.34 -21.76 -5.26
C ALA A 512 -37.10 -22.39 -4.59
N ALA A 513 -36.07 -22.72 -5.38
CA ALA A 513 -34.78 -23.22 -4.89
C ALA A 513 -33.96 -22.10 -4.24
N SER A 514 -33.11 -22.41 -3.25
CA SER A 514 -32.29 -21.41 -2.55
C SER A 514 -31.36 -20.63 -3.48
N SER A 515 -30.93 -21.22 -4.61
CA SER A 515 -30.13 -20.56 -5.64
C SER A 515 -30.86 -19.41 -6.36
N ALA A 516 -32.19 -19.31 -6.24
CA ALA A 516 -32.96 -18.16 -6.73
C ALA A 516 -32.78 -16.93 -5.83
N TYR A 517 -32.39 -17.11 -4.56
CA TYR A 517 -32.13 -16.03 -3.61
C TYR A 517 -30.94 -15.18 -4.04
N ASP A 518 -29.83 -15.83 -4.41
CA ASP A 518 -28.61 -15.13 -4.85
C ASP A 518 -28.87 -14.28 -6.09
N THR A 519 -29.75 -14.74 -7.00
CA THR A 519 -30.15 -13.96 -8.18
C THR A 519 -31.04 -12.75 -7.82
N VAL A 520 -31.88 -12.88 -6.79
CA VAL A 520 -32.72 -11.79 -6.28
C VAL A 520 -31.89 -10.77 -5.49
N VAL A 521 -30.91 -11.23 -4.71
CA VAL A 521 -29.96 -10.39 -3.96
C VAL A 521 -29.01 -9.67 -4.91
N ASP A 522 -28.41 -10.36 -5.89
CA ASP A 522 -27.59 -9.72 -6.94
C ASP A 522 -28.40 -8.68 -7.74
N GLY A 523 -29.69 -8.95 -7.98
CA GLY A 523 -30.61 -8.02 -8.60
C GLY A 523 -30.86 -6.78 -7.74
N ALA A 524 -31.09 -6.98 -6.44
CA ALA A 524 -31.29 -5.90 -5.48
C ALA A 524 -30.01 -5.07 -5.27
N GLU A 525 -28.83 -5.68 -5.20
CA GLU A 525 -27.54 -4.99 -5.09
C GLU A 525 -27.26 -4.13 -6.33
N LYS A 526 -27.56 -4.62 -7.54
CA LYS A 526 -27.44 -3.81 -8.77
C LYS A 526 -28.41 -2.63 -8.79
N VAL A 527 -29.62 -2.81 -8.28
CA VAL A 527 -30.63 -1.74 -8.17
C VAL A 527 -30.19 -0.70 -7.13
N ILE A 528 -29.64 -1.12 -5.99
CA ILE A 528 -29.10 -0.23 -4.95
C ILE A 528 -27.85 0.50 -5.44
N GLY A 529 -26.97 -0.16 -6.20
CA GLY A 529 -25.82 0.47 -6.85
C GLY A 529 -26.23 1.60 -7.80
N GLY A 530 -27.28 1.38 -8.60
CA GLY A 530 -27.85 2.41 -9.48
C GLY A 530 -28.45 3.62 -8.73
N VAL A 531 -28.91 3.45 -7.48
CA VAL A 531 -29.34 4.56 -6.62
C VAL A 531 -28.16 5.43 -6.21
N GLY A 532 -27.00 4.82 -5.91
CA GLY A 532 -25.76 5.55 -5.63
C GLY A 532 -25.33 6.45 -6.80
N ASP A 533 -25.48 5.96 -8.03
CA ASP A 533 -25.16 6.74 -9.24
C ASP A 533 -26.10 7.94 -9.41
N VAL A 534 -27.42 7.77 -9.19
CA VAL A 534 -28.42 8.86 -9.27
C VAL A 534 -28.16 9.94 -8.20
N VAL A 535 -27.86 9.53 -6.97
CA VAL A 535 -27.54 10.46 -5.87
C VAL A 535 -26.24 11.22 -6.14
N SER A 536 -25.22 10.55 -6.69
CA SER A 536 -23.97 11.22 -7.06
C SER A 536 -24.14 12.24 -8.19
N GLY A 537 -25.00 11.94 -9.19
CA GLY A 537 -25.34 12.85 -10.28
C GLY A 537 -26.12 14.08 -9.81
N ALA A 538 -27.06 13.89 -8.87
CA ALA A 538 -27.79 15.01 -8.25
C ALA A 538 -26.83 15.93 -7.45
N ALA A 539 -25.91 15.35 -6.66
CA ALA A 539 -24.91 16.10 -5.91
C ALA A 539 -23.96 16.91 -6.82
N SER A 540 -23.53 16.32 -7.95
CA SER A 540 -22.73 17.03 -8.96
C SER A 540 -23.50 18.21 -9.56
N THR A 541 -24.77 18.00 -9.89
CA THR A 541 -25.61 19.05 -10.49
C THR A 541 -25.84 20.22 -9.53
N VAL A 542 -26.03 19.95 -8.23
CA VAL A 542 -26.13 20.97 -7.19
C VAL A 542 -24.82 21.75 -7.03
N ALA A 543 -23.67 21.07 -7.11
CA ALA A 543 -22.36 21.71 -7.06
C ALA A 543 -22.12 22.64 -8.26
N ASP A 544 -22.52 22.23 -9.47
CA ASP A 544 -22.40 23.03 -10.69
C ASP A 544 -23.29 24.28 -10.64
N VAL A 545 -24.53 24.14 -10.15
CA VAL A 545 -25.46 25.28 -9.94
C VAL A 545 -24.92 26.24 -8.88
N ALA A 546 -24.37 25.73 -7.77
CA ALA A 546 -23.74 26.55 -6.76
C ALA A 546 -22.51 27.31 -7.30
N GLY A 547 -21.70 26.66 -8.15
CA GLY A 547 -20.59 27.29 -8.85
C GLY A 547 -21.02 28.45 -9.75
N ALA A 548 -22.04 28.24 -10.58
CA ALA A 548 -22.58 29.26 -11.48
C ALA A 548 -23.19 30.47 -10.74
N VAL A 549 -23.85 30.24 -9.60
CA VAL A 549 -24.38 31.32 -8.74
C VAL A 549 -23.25 32.13 -8.11
N VAL A 550 -22.17 31.48 -7.66
CA VAL A 550 -21.00 32.16 -7.09
C VAL A 550 -20.28 33.00 -8.14
N GLU A 551 -20.11 32.48 -9.36
CA GLU A 551 -19.48 33.20 -10.47
C GLU A 551 -20.31 34.43 -10.86
N THR A 552 -21.62 34.27 -11.03
CA THR A 552 -22.56 35.37 -11.36
C THR A 552 -22.60 36.43 -10.26
N ALA A 553 -22.58 36.02 -8.99
CA ALA A 553 -22.53 36.93 -7.85
C ALA A 553 -21.20 37.71 -7.79
N SER A 554 -20.08 37.04 -8.11
CA SER A 554 -18.76 37.68 -8.17
C SER A 554 -18.71 38.72 -9.29
N GLU A 555 -19.15 38.38 -10.50
CA GLU A 555 -19.19 39.31 -11.63
C GLU A 555 -20.10 40.52 -11.36
N THR A 556 -21.24 40.29 -10.71
CA THR A 556 -22.16 41.37 -10.34
C THR A 556 -21.55 42.30 -9.29
N LEU A 557 -20.83 41.74 -8.30
CA LEU A 557 -20.14 42.53 -7.28
C LEU A 557 -18.97 43.35 -7.86
N ASP A 558 -18.24 42.79 -8.82
CA ASP A 558 -17.16 43.50 -9.52
C ASP A 558 -17.72 44.66 -10.35
N ASN A 559 -18.82 44.44 -11.09
CA ASN A 559 -19.51 45.48 -11.85
C ASN A 559 -20.08 46.61 -10.95
N ILE A 560 -20.60 46.25 -9.76
CA ILE A 560 -21.04 47.24 -8.76
C ILE A 560 -19.84 48.02 -8.21
N GLY A 561 -18.71 47.34 -7.94
CA GLY A 561 -17.47 47.96 -7.50
C GLY A 561 -16.95 49.01 -8.49
N ASP A 562 -16.96 48.69 -9.78
CA ASP A 562 -16.55 49.59 -10.85
C ASP A 562 -17.51 50.78 -11.03
N GLY A 563 -18.82 50.54 -10.92
CA GLY A 563 -19.84 51.59 -10.96
C GLY A 563 -19.75 52.59 -9.79
N VAL A 564 -19.49 52.09 -8.58
CA VAL A 564 -19.28 52.90 -7.36
C VAL A 564 -17.98 53.71 -7.47
N ALA A 565 -16.91 53.13 -8.02
CA ALA A 565 -15.65 53.83 -8.27
C ALA A 565 -15.78 54.95 -9.31
N ALA A 566 -16.61 54.76 -10.34
CA ALA A 566 -16.90 55.78 -11.35
C ALA A 566 -17.78 56.92 -10.81
N ALA A 567 -18.83 56.61 -10.02
CA ALA A 567 -19.70 57.60 -9.37
C ALA A 567 -18.95 58.45 -8.32
N GLY A 568 -18.03 57.83 -7.58
CA GLY A 568 -17.16 58.52 -6.61
C GLY A 568 -16.26 59.58 -7.25
N LYS A 569 -15.77 59.35 -8.49
CA LYS A 569 -14.98 60.35 -9.23
C LYS A 569 -15.84 61.52 -9.75
N GLY A 570 -17.10 61.29 -10.09
CA GLY A 570 -18.05 62.32 -10.54
C GLY A 570 -18.52 63.26 -9.42
N ALA A 571 -18.79 62.73 -8.22
CA ALA A 571 -19.23 63.51 -7.07
C ALA A 571 -18.13 64.46 -6.51
N VAL A 572 -16.86 64.07 -6.64
CA VAL A 572 -15.68 64.88 -6.27
C VAL A 572 -15.50 66.10 -7.19
N ALA A 573 -15.91 66.02 -8.46
CA ALA A 573 -15.80 67.12 -9.41
C ALA A 573 -16.89 68.21 -9.21
N VAL A 574 -18.09 67.83 -8.75
CA VAL A 574 -19.21 68.76 -8.52
C VAL A 574 -19.16 69.39 -7.13
N GLY A 575 -18.75 68.64 -6.09
CA GLY A 575 -18.68 69.14 -4.71
C GLY A 575 -17.50 70.08 -4.41
N ALA A 576 -16.36 69.90 -5.08
CA ALA A 576 -15.17 70.74 -4.88
C ALA A 576 -15.34 72.19 -5.39
N SER A 577 -16.30 72.44 -6.29
CA SER A 577 -16.55 73.75 -6.89
C SER A 577 -17.53 74.63 -6.08
N ALA A 578 -18.21 74.06 -5.06
CA ALA A 578 -19.33 74.73 -4.39
C ALA A 578 -19.06 75.25 -2.96
N VAL A 579 -18.08 74.74 -2.19
CA VAL A 579 -17.97 75.11 -0.75
C VAL A 579 -16.55 75.23 -0.15
N GLY A 580 -15.47 75.15 -0.94
CA GLY A 580 -14.15 75.73 -0.56
C GLY A 580 -13.55 75.42 0.85
N LEU A 581 -13.72 74.22 1.40
CA LEU A 581 -13.12 73.82 2.70
C LEU A 581 -12.54 72.40 2.64
N ALA A 582 -11.28 72.26 3.07
CA ALA A 582 -10.53 71.01 3.12
C ALA A 582 -10.68 70.30 4.48
N GLY A 583 -10.70 68.96 4.48
CA GLY A 583 -10.24 68.18 5.63
C GLY A 583 -11.10 67.00 6.07
N ALA A 584 -10.66 65.80 5.66
CA ALA A 584 -10.62 64.55 6.43
C ALA A 584 -11.83 64.16 7.29
N THR A 585 -12.70 63.29 6.77
CA THR A 585 -13.43 62.28 7.58
C THR A 585 -14.11 61.18 6.75
N ALA A 586 -14.26 61.30 5.42
CA ALA A 586 -14.96 60.30 4.60
C ALA A 586 -14.07 59.16 4.05
N GLU A 587 -12.77 59.39 3.83
CA GLU A 587 -11.85 58.41 3.22
C GLU A 587 -11.56 57.20 4.13
N LYS A 588 -11.65 57.39 5.47
CA LYS A 588 -11.45 56.31 6.46
C LYS A 588 -12.63 55.34 6.58
N ALA A 589 -13.84 55.76 6.22
CA ALA A 589 -15.03 54.89 6.32
C ALA A 589 -15.13 53.92 5.13
N ALA A 590 -14.81 54.39 3.91
CA ALA A 590 -14.84 53.56 2.69
C ALA A 590 -13.73 52.50 2.66
N GLY A 591 -12.52 52.85 3.12
CA GLY A 591 -11.41 51.88 3.24
C GLY A 591 -11.64 50.79 4.29
N GLY A 592 -12.43 51.09 5.34
CA GLY A 592 -12.72 50.14 6.43
C GLY A 592 -13.64 48.99 6.00
N VAL A 593 -14.67 49.27 5.19
CA VAL A 593 -15.65 48.27 4.76
C VAL A 593 -15.08 47.38 3.64
N ALA A 594 -14.38 47.97 2.67
CA ALA A 594 -13.69 47.21 1.62
C ALA A 594 -12.54 46.35 2.19
N GLY A 595 -11.83 46.86 3.20
CA GLY A 595 -10.81 46.11 3.93
C GLY A 595 -11.39 44.97 4.78
N PHE A 596 -12.57 45.15 5.37
CA PHE A 596 -13.27 44.09 6.11
C PHE A 596 -13.72 42.96 5.18
N LEU A 597 -14.36 43.27 4.06
CA LEU A 597 -14.84 42.27 3.10
C LEU A 597 -13.70 41.50 2.43
N LYS A 598 -12.60 42.16 2.04
CA LYS A 598 -11.40 41.46 1.53
C LYS A 598 -10.71 40.57 2.57
N ARG A 599 -10.78 40.92 3.86
CA ARG A 599 -10.06 40.22 4.93
C ARG A 599 -10.84 39.06 5.53
N PHE A 600 -12.16 39.02 5.33
CA PHE A 600 -13.07 38.01 5.90
C PHE A 600 -13.91 37.25 4.87
N TRP A 601 -13.66 37.37 3.56
CA TRP A 601 -14.38 36.62 2.50
C TRP A 601 -14.35 35.09 2.70
N TRP A 602 -13.30 34.56 3.34
CA TRP A 602 -13.12 33.14 3.61
C TRP A 602 -14.07 32.62 4.69
N LEU A 603 -14.66 33.47 5.54
CA LEU A 603 -15.70 33.05 6.50
C LEU A 603 -16.96 32.55 5.78
N ILE A 604 -17.26 33.10 4.60
CA ILE A 604 -18.40 32.68 3.80
C ILE A 604 -18.14 31.29 3.21
N LEU A 605 -16.92 31.06 2.70
CA LEU A 605 -16.48 29.73 2.25
C LEU A 605 -16.41 28.72 3.40
N LEU A 606 -16.05 29.16 4.61
CA LEU A 606 -15.98 28.30 5.79
C LEU A 606 -17.37 27.91 6.31
N VAL A 607 -18.35 28.81 6.21
CA VAL A 607 -19.77 28.52 6.50
C VAL A 607 -20.36 27.57 5.44
N LEU A 608 -20.02 27.76 4.16
CA LEU A 608 -20.45 26.87 3.08
C LEU A 608 -19.78 25.48 3.19
N ALA A 609 -18.49 25.41 3.48
CA ALA A 609 -17.79 24.15 3.73
C ALA A 609 -18.32 23.43 4.96
N PHE A 610 -18.71 24.17 6.00
CA PHE A 610 -19.36 23.60 7.19
C PHE A 610 -20.78 23.11 6.90
N ALA A 611 -21.54 23.80 6.04
CA ALA A 611 -22.84 23.34 5.58
C ALA A 611 -22.74 22.09 4.70
N VAL A 612 -21.73 21.99 3.82
CA VAL A 612 -21.44 20.80 3.01
C VAL A 612 -20.96 19.63 3.88
N TYR A 613 -20.11 19.88 4.88
CA TYR A 613 -19.69 18.87 5.86
C TYR A 613 -20.86 18.35 6.71
N LEU A 614 -21.83 19.21 7.03
CA LEU A 614 -23.06 18.81 7.71
C LEU A 614 -24.07 18.10 6.80
N ALA A 615 -24.03 18.33 5.49
CA ALA A 615 -24.87 17.62 4.51
C ALA A 615 -24.28 16.27 4.08
N ALA A 616 -22.96 16.09 4.16
CA ALA A 616 -22.25 14.86 3.83
C ALA A 616 -22.13 13.86 5.00
N LYS A 617 -22.56 14.25 6.19
CA LYS A 617 -22.51 13.46 7.43
C LYS A 617 -23.93 13.17 7.90
#